data_AF-A0A0M1GMM1-F1
#
_entry.id   AF-A0A0M1GMM1-F1
#
_cell.length_a   1.000
_cell.length_b   1.000
_cell.length_c   1.000
_cell.angle_alpha   90.00
_cell.angle_beta   90.00
_cell.angle_gamma   90.00
#
_symmetry.space_group_name_H-M   'P 1'
#
loop_
_entity.id
_entity.type
_entity.pdbx_description
1 polymer ?
#
loop_
_entity_poly.entity_id
_entity_poly.type
_entity_poly.pdbx_seq_one_letter_code
_entity_poly.pdbx_strand_id
1 'polypeptide(L)'
;MSYKKHPPKALHFDEQGRVAFEHIHALIGNKAWNAWGFGKDKGNGLEWGLLRDKLGLERDYKPIILDAEKLANAGDYQILKDDVHAVTFYRFGEVTSDQENALLLALATHSKAKKVFFADSLGDNLEELSHRLEDLRNSAESRNLAEMRVEYMDKPEAPKREPYVEYRENGKIKGLHQIKPIINKKTGEVQYEEKTWICDDLALVGEGKTQGGEYYYLFQWQNRDENKPRTVAIAREDFGTDSGWKMLKAQGLKMTQGSGLTQRLTEHFHFNGDHFTQWTITNVTGWLNGAYLLPNGEIIGTPLKPIYFTDRSSSSLGYTTSGTLADWQREIAQNVRGNASMMIGVAVALAAPMLSLLGRESFGVHLFAESSKGKSTTLNIANSIYGNPEKIKLSWSTTATGVKNEAAARNDGFITLDEIGQAKDGKNLETIAYDLFNETDKIRGEKEGGNRQIKRRKVSALSTGEKDLETQLRLQGAKVHAGQLVRLLNVPLEEANHLHHFPNNKAHADHLNEKVQECFGVIGREWIAFLSNNADAVKSTYKIIRQKWLDLSNNMSG
;
A
#
# COMPACT_ATOMS: atom_id res chain seq x y z
N MET A 1 47.26 20.77 -17.81
CA MET A 1 45.80 20.82 -17.62
C MET A 1 45.19 19.77 -18.52
N SER A 2 44.71 18.65 -17.96
CA SER A 2 44.00 17.63 -18.74
C SER A 2 42.63 18.21 -19.11
N TYR A 3 42.40 18.50 -20.39
CA TYR A 3 41.07 18.81 -20.90
C TYR A 3 40.22 17.54 -20.72
N LYS A 4 39.38 17.48 -19.68
CA LYS A 4 38.31 16.49 -19.62
C LYS A 4 37.44 16.71 -20.86
N LYS A 5 37.58 15.87 -21.88
CA LYS A 5 36.65 15.82 -23.00
C LYS A 5 35.27 15.55 -22.42
N HIS A 6 34.33 16.46 -22.62
CA HIS A 6 32.95 16.21 -22.27
C HIS A 6 32.41 15.06 -23.13
N PRO A 7 31.57 14.16 -22.58
CA PRO A 7 30.97 13.07 -23.34
C PRO A 7 30.16 13.59 -24.54
N PRO A 8 30.04 12.82 -25.64
CA PRO A 8 29.19 13.19 -26.78
C PRO A 8 27.75 13.50 -26.32
N LYS A 9 27.10 14.45 -27.01
CA LYS A 9 25.71 14.82 -26.72
C LYS A 9 24.74 13.83 -27.35
N ALA A 10 23.65 13.51 -26.65
CA ALA A 10 22.54 12.78 -27.23
C ALA A 10 21.92 13.55 -28.41
N LEU A 11 21.23 12.84 -29.30
CA LEU A 11 20.60 13.48 -30.45
C LEU A 11 19.52 14.47 -30.00
N HIS A 12 19.43 15.61 -30.67
CA HIS A 12 18.55 16.74 -30.36
C HIS A 12 18.81 17.41 -29.00
N PHE A 13 19.92 17.10 -28.32
CA PHE A 13 20.32 17.75 -27.08
C PHE A 13 20.35 19.28 -27.22
N ASP A 14 21.01 19.81 -28.24
CA ASP A 14 21.14 21.26 -28.43
C ASP A 14 19.81 21.94 -28.84
N GLU A 15 18.89 21.16 -29.39
CA GLU A 15 17.59 21.60 -29.91
C GLU A 15 16.49 21.60 -28.82
N GLN A 16 16.80 21.13 -27.60
CA GLN A 16 15.92 21.30 -26.46
C GLN A 16 15.81 22.81 -26.12
N GLY A 17 14.58 23.33 -25.96
CA GLY A 17 14.30 24.76 -25.75
C GLY A 17 15.01 25.37 -24.54
N ARG A 18 15.14 26.71 -24.53
CA ARG A 18 15.65 27.49 -23.40
C ARG A 18 14.48 28.10 -22.63
N VAL A 19 13.74 27.30 -21.87
CA VAL A 19 12.79 27.83 -20.89
C VAL A 19 12.99 27.08 -19.59
N ALA A 20 13.26 27.83 -18.52
CA ALA A 20 13.28 27.28 -17.18
C ALA A 20 11.94 26.59 -16.90
N PHE A 21 11.97 25.35 -16.40
CA PHE A 21 10.83 24.47 -16.06
C PHE A 21 10.25 23.56 -17.16
N GLU A 22 10.87 23.43 -18.33
CA GLU A 22 10.35 22.48 -19.33
C GLU A 22 10.67 21.02 -19.01
N HIS A 23 9.59 20.24 -18.99
CA HIS A 23 9.58 18.78 -18.97
C HIS A 23 10.01 18.29 -20.37
N ILE A 24 11.12 17.57 -20.44
CA ILE A 24 11.67 17.05 -21.70
C ILE A 24 11.06 15.69 -22.05
N HIS A 25 10.75 15.49 -23.33
CA HIS A 25 10.29 14.22 -23.87
C HIS A 25 11.40 13.50 -24.66
N ALA A 26 11.61 12.22 -24.38
CA ALA A 26 12.65 11.40 -24.99
C ALA A 26 12.10 10.07 -25.49
N LEU A 27 12.53 9.63 -26.68
CA LEU A 27 12.19 8.33 -27.26
C LEU A 27 13.33 7.36 -27.00
N ILE A 28 13.03 6.20 -26.42
CA ILE A 28 14.02 5.19 -26.08
C ILE A 28 13.68 3.83 -26.69
N GLY A 29 14.69 3.06 -27.09
CA GLY A 29 14.53 1.65 -27.49
C GLY A 29 14.90 1.34 -28.93
N ASN A 30 14.86 0.05 -29.29
CA ASN A 30 15.30 -0.43 -30.59
C ASN A 30 14.44 0.06 -31.78
N LYS A 31 13.24 0.57 -31.53
CA LYS A 31 12.37 1.19 -32.55
C LYS A 31 12.29 2.71 -32.46
N ALA A 32 13.02 3.36 -31.55
CA ALA A 32 12.93 4.82 -31.34
C ALA A 32 13.18 5.63 -32.62
N TRP A 33 14.14 5.20 -33.47
CA TRP A 33 14.40 5.82 -34.77
C TRP A 33 13.26 5.65 -35.78
N ASN A 34 12.65 4.46 -35.81
CA ASN A 34 11.54 4.18 -36.71
C ASN A 34 10.31 4.99 -36.31
N ALA A 35 10.08 5.12 -35.01
CA ALA A 35 8.97 5.89 -34.45
C ALA A 35 9.07 7.38 -34.81
N TRP A 36 10.28 7.95 -34.73
CA TRP A 36 10.53 9.35 -35.10
C TRP A 36 10.53 9.60 -36.62
N GLY A 37 10.95 8.60 -37.40
CA GLY A 37 11.01 8.64 -38.86
C GLY A 37 12.41 8.91 -39.41
N PHE A 38 12.73 8.28 -40.55
CA PHE A 38 14.03 8.38 -41.22
C PHE A 38 13.87 8.70 -42.72
N GLY A 39 14.95 9.11 -43.38
CA GLY A 39 14.95 9.40 -44.81
C GLY A 39 14.02 10.57 -45.18
N LYS A 40 13.02 10.31 -46.03
CA LYS A 40 12.04 11.31 -46.48
C LYS A 40 11.03 11.72 -45.40
N ASP A 41 10.83 10.86 -44.40
CA ASP A 41 9.88 11.06 -43.29
C ASP A 41 10.59 11.49 -42.00
N LYS A 42 11.81 12.02 -42.11
CA LYS A 42 12.61 12.45 -40.96
C LYS A 42 11.84 13.47 -40.10
N GLY A 43 11.53 13.09 -38.85
CA GLY A 43 10.73 13.90 -37.91
C GLY A 43 9.21 13.84 -38.11
N ASN A 44 8.73 13.07 -39.08
CA ASN A 44 7.30 12.88 -39.41
C ASN A 44 6.87 11.41 -39.29
N GLY A 45 7.58 10.60 -38.49
CA GLY A 45 7.17 9.22 -38.21
C GLY A 45 5.78 9.16 -37.57
N LEU A 46 4.97 8.18 -37.99
CA LEU A 46 3.56 8.06 -37.58
C LEU A 46 3.40 7.89 -36.07
N GLU A 47 4.21 7.03 -35.44
CA GLU A 47 4.10 6.74 -34.00
C GLU A 47 4.49 7.95 -33.16
N TRP A 48 5.57 8.66 -33.52
CA TRP A 48 5.93 9.93 -32.87
C TRP A 48 4.87 11.00 -33.11
N GLY A 49 4.32 11.09 -34.32
CA GLY A 49 3.25 12.05 -34.64
C GLY A 49 2.03 11.89 -33.75
N LEU A 50 1.56 10.65 -33.56
CA LEU A 50 0.43 10.34 -32.68
C LEU A 50 0.72 10.70 -31.21
N LEU A 51 1.92 10.32 -30.71
CA LEU A 51 2.33 10.64 -29.35
C LEU A 51 2.47 12.15 -29.13
N ARG A 52 3.13 12.86 -30.05
CA ARG A 52 3.31 14.31 -30.03
C ARG A 52 1.95 15.03 -29.98
N ASP A 53 1.02 14.61 -30.82
CA ASP A 53 -0.32 15.20 -30.89
C ASP A 53 -1.11 14.93 -29.58
N LYS A 54 -0.99 13.73 -28.99
CA LYS A 54 -1.56 13.40 -27.66
C LYS A 54 -0.98 14.25 -26.53
N LEU A 55 0.32 14.54 -26.58
CA LEU A 55 1.02 15.37 -25.59
C LEU A 55 0.78 16.88 -25.79
N GLY A 56 0.14 17.29 -26.90
CA GLY A 56 -0.10 18.70 -27.21
C GLY A 56 1.17 19.48 -27.55
N LEU A 57 2.22 18.80 -28.05
CA LEU A 57 3.51 19.42 -28.38
C LEU A 57 3.47 20.09 -29.77
N GLU A 58 4.30 21.12 -29.94
CA GLU A 58 4.45 21.81 -31.24
C GLU A 58 4.97 20.85 -32.32
N ARG A 59 4.57 21.07 -33.58
CA ARG A 59 4.87 20.14 -34.68
C ARG A 59 6.37 19.96 -34.94
N ASP A 60 7.16 20.99 -34.66
CA ASP A 60 8.61 21.03 -34.78
C ASP A 60 9.36 20.63 -33.50
N TYR A 61 8.66 20.22 -32.44
CA TYR A 61 9.29 19.69 -31.22
C TYR A 61 10.14 18.45 -31.56
N LYS A 62 11.41 18.49 -31.13
CA LYS A 62 12.37 17.40 -31.35
C LYS A 62 12.65 16.67 -30.03
N PRO A 63 12.19 15.42 -29.87
CA PRO A 63 12.46 14.65 -28.68
C PRO A 63 13.92 14.18 -28.67
N ILE A 64 14.49 13.97 -27.48
CA ILE A 64 15.78 13.27 -27.37
C ILE A 64 15.59 11.83 -27.87
N ILE A 65 16.55 11.28 -28.62
CA ILE A 65 16.46 9.90 -29.13
C ILE A 65 17.64 9.07 -28.63
N LEU A 66 17.34 8.00 -27.90
CA LEU A 66 18.28 6.98 -27.43
C LEU A 66 17.89 5.62 -28.00
N ASP A 67 18.60 5.17 -29.02
CA ASP A 67 18.46 3.82 -29.55
C ASP A 67 19.09 2.78 -28.60
N ALA A 68 18.94 1.49 -28.92
CA ALA A 68 19.44 0.41 -28.08
C ALA A 68 20.94 0.51 -27.77
N GLU A 69 21.76 0.97 -28.73
CA GLU A 69 23.20 1.15 -28.55
C GLU A 69 23.52 2.32 -27.60
N LYS A 70 22.83 3.46 -27.77
CA LYS A 70 23.00 4.61 -26.87
C LYS A 70 22.46 4.34 -25.47
N LEU A 71 21.40 3.54 -25.33
CA LEU A 71 20.90 3.11 -24.03
C LEU A 71 21.88 2.20 -23.30
N ALA A 72 22.50 1.25 -24.03
CA ALA A 72 23.51 0.38 -23.47
C ALA A 72 24.70 1.17 -22.91
N ASN A 73 25.05 2.28 -23.57
CA ASN A 73 26.17 3.14 -23.23
C ASN A 73 25.71 4.50 -22.68
N ALA A 74 24.57 4.57 -21.99
CA ALA A 74 23.95 5.85 -21.60
C ALA A 74 24.87 6.75 -20.77
N GLY A 75 25.76 6.16 -19.95
CA GLY A 75 26.76 6.88 -19.15
C GLY A 75 27.79 7.66 -19.98
N ASP A 76 27.99 7.28 -21.24
CA ASP A 76 28.93 7.94 -22.15
C ASP A 76 28.33 9.14 -22.88
N TYR A 77 27.04 9.46 -22.63
CA TYR A 77 26.35 10.55 -23.33
C TYR A 77 25.84 11.63 -22.38
N GLN A 78 25.92 12.88 -22.83
CA GLN A 78 25.12 13.96 -22.23
C GLN A 78 23.69 13.85 -22.71
N ILE A 79 22.80 13.38 -21.83
CA ILE A 79 21.39 13.17 -22.17
C ILE A 79 20.58 14.45 -21.95
N LEU A 80 20.72 15.11 -20.79
CA LEU A 80 19.95 16.30 -20.42
C LEU A 80 20.87 17.50 -20.18
N LYS A 81 20.36 18.70 -20.47
CA LYS A 81 20.99 19.95 -20.06
C LYS A 81 20.84 20.12 -18.54
N ASP A 82 21.76 20.86 -17.94
CA ASP A 82 21.82 21.15 -16.50
C ASP A 82 20.56 21.85 -15.94
N ASP A 83 19.82 22.56 -16.78
CA ASP A 83 18.59 23.30 -16.44
C ASP A 83 17.31 22.46 -16.58
N VAL A 84 17.40 21.22 -17.07
CA VAL A 84 16.26 20.30 -17.17
C VAL A 84 15.91 19.73 -15.80
N HIS A 85 14.65 19.94 -15.37
CA HIS A 85 14.16 19.48 -14.06
C HIS A 85 13.27 18.23 -14.14
N ALA A 86 12.63 17.98 -15.28
CA ALA A 86 11.74 16.84 -15.49
C ALA A 86 11.96 16.21 -16.88
N VAL A 87 11.87 14.89 -16.97
CA VAL A 87 11.95 14.16 -18.25
C VAL A 87 11.00 12.96 -18.26
N THR A 88 10.35 12.69 -19.40
CA THR A 88 9.68 11.41 -19.66
C THR A 88 10.37 10.67 -20.80
N PHE A 89 10.71 9.40 -20.57
CA PHE A 89 11.21 8.48 -21.57
C PHE A 89 10.09 7.55 -22.06
N TYR A 90 9.84 7.53 -23.36
CA TYR A 90 8.81 6.72 -24.00
C TYR A 90 9.45 5.51 -24.66
N ARG A 91 8.98 4.31 -24.29
CA ARG A 91 9.53 3.03 -24.74
C ARG A 91 8.99 2.66 -26.13
N PHE A 92 9.86 2.70 -27.13
CA PHE A 92 9.57 2.28 -28.50
C PHE A 92 10.30 0.99 -28.84
N GLY A 93 9.52 -0.10 -28.90
CA GLY A 93 10.04 -1.46 -29.11
C GLY A 93 10.48 -2.12 -27.81
N GLU A 94 11.51 -2.94 -27.86
CA GLU A 94 12.06 -3.61 -26.67
C GLU A 94 13.10 -2.70 -26.00
N VAL A 95 12.90 -2.48 -24.70
CA VAL A 95 13.83 -1.82 -23.79
C VAL A 95 14.01 -2.75 -22.59
N THR A 96 15.24 -3.18 -22.32
CA THR A 96 15.51 -4.09 -21.21
C THR A 96 15.61 -3.35 -19.89
N SER A 97 15.29 -4.01 -18.76
CA SER A 97 15.46 -3.42 -17.42
C SER A 97 16.90 -2.91 -17.21
N ASP A 98 17.90 -3.59 -17.77
CA ASP A 98 19.30 -3.18 -17.67
C ASP A 98 19.57 -1.86 -18.41
N GLN A 99 19.00 -1.68 -19.61
CA GLN A 99 19.07 -0.41 -20.35
C GLN A 99 18.41 0.75 -19.60
N GLU A 100 17.28 0.49 -18.92
CA GLU A 100 16.63 1.51 -18.09
C GLU A 100 17.46 1.86 -16.86
N ASN A 101 18.08 0.86 -16.23
CA ASN A 101 19.01 1.06 -15.12
C ASN A 101 20.25 1.86 -15.54
N ALA A 102 20.83 1.56 -16.71
CA ALA A 102 21.95 2.32 -17.26
C ALA A 102 21.59 3.77 -17.50
N LEU A 103 20.40 4.02 -18.05
CA LEU A 103 19.87 5.35 -18.27
C LEU A 103 19.65 6.10 -16.95
N LEU A 104 19.04 5.47 -15.94
CA LEU A 104 18.84 6.08 -14.62
C LEU A 104 20.17 6.39 -13.91
N LEU A 105 21.16 5.49 -14.01
CA LEU A 105 22.50 5.71 -13.48
C LEU A 105 23.18 6.89 -14.17
N ALA A 106 23.08 6.98 -15.50
CA ALA A 106 23.61 8.11 -16.26
C ALA A 106 22.95 9.44 -15.83
N LEU A 107 21.63 9.46 -15.63
CA LEU A 107 20.92 10.63 -15.15
C LEU A 107 21.28 11.01 -13.71
N ALA A 108 21.47 10.02 -12.83
CA ALA A 108 21.86 10.24 -11.45
C ALA A 108 23.26 10.89 -11.38
N THR A 109 24.16 10.47 -12.27
CA THR A 109 25.57 10.87 -12.31
C THR A 109 25.80 12.19 -13.05
N HIS A 110 25.05 12.42 -14.14
CA HIS A 110 25.36 13.48 -15.10
C HIS A 110 24.26 14.52 -15.29
N SER A 111 23.12 14.42 -14.59
CA SER A 111 22.02 15.39 -14.71
C SER A 111 21.57 15.96 -13.36
N LYS A 112 20.90 17.12 -13.40
CA LYS A 112 20.21 17.75 -12.25
C LYS A 112 18.71 17.53 -12.23
N ALA A 113 18.20 16.66 -13.13
CA ALA A 113 16.78 16.35 -13.19
C ALA A 113 16.28 15.84 -11.84
N LYS A 114 15.11 16.32 -11.43
CA LYS A 114 14.44 15.94 -10.17
C LYS A 114 13.29 14.97 -10.41
N LYS A 115 12.64 15.06 -11.56
CA LYS A 115 11.53 14.20 -11.94
C LYS A 115 11.89 13.36 -13.16
N VAL A 116 11.72 12.05 -13.07
CA VAL A 116 11.95 11.12 -14.18
C VAL A 116 10.77 10.19 -14.29
N PHE A 117 10.22 10.09 -15.49
CA PHE A 117 9.10 9.21 -15.79
C PHE A 117 9.43 8.29 -16.96
N PHE A 118 8.85 7.10 -16.95
CA PHE A 118 8.88 6.19 -18.09
C PHE A 118 7.44 5.89 -18.51
N ALA A 119 7.19 5.79 -19.81
CA ALA A 119 5.87 5.48 -20.36
C ALA A 119 6.01 4.54 -21.55
N ASP A 120 4.91 3.90 -21.96
CA ASP A 120 4.89 3.14 -23.20
C ASP A 120 4.90 4.06 -24.45
N SER A 121 4.92 3.47 -25.65
CA SER A 121 4.97 4.21 -26.92
C SER A 121 3.76 5.10 -27.18
N LEU A 122 2.64 4.88 -26.48
CA LEU A 122 1.43 5.70 -26.55
C LEU A 122 1.38 6.76 -25.45
N GLY A 123 2.38 6.79 -24.55
CA GLY A 123 2.40 7.68 -23.39
C GLY A 123 1.46 7.25 -22.26
N ASP A 124 0.99 6.01 -22.29
CA ASP A 124 0.24 5.39 -21.20
C ASP A 124 1.20 4.64 -20.26
N ASN A 125 0.65 4.08 -19.16
CA ASN A 125 1.44 3.38 -18.13
C ASN A 125 2.61 4.20 -17.56
N LEU A 126 2.33 5.47 -17.25
CA LEU A 126 3.31 6.41 -16.72
C LEU A 126 3.82 5.94 -15.35
N GLU A 127 5.10 5.59 -15.31
CA GLU A 127 5.85 5.13 -14.14
C GLU A 127 6.76 6.26 -13.65
N GLU A 128 6.61 6.68 -12.38
CA GLU A 128 7.45 7.73 -11.80
C GLU A 128 8.67 7.14 -11.07
N LEU A 129 9.86 7.42 -11.60
CA LEU A 129 11.15 6.89 -11.14
C LEU A 129 12.04 7.94 -10.45
N SER A 130 11.47 9.10 -10.11
CA SER A 130 12.15 10.19 -9.38
C SER A 130 12.83 9.70 -8.09
N HIS A 131 12.17 8.81 -7.36
CA HIS A 131 12.69 8.22 -6.12
C HIS A 131 13.91 7.32 -6.35
N ARG A 132 13.92 6.54 -7.44
CA ARG A 132 15.02 5.64 -7.81
C ARG A 132 16.24 6.45 -8.25
N LEU A 133 16.02 7.56 -8.95
CA LEU A 133 17.06 8.52 -9.28
C LEU A 133 17.69 9.15 -8.03
N GLU A 134 16.88 9.49 -7.03
CA GLU A 134 17.35 10.07 -5.77
C GLU A 134 18.12 9.04 -4.93
N ASP A 135 17.67 7.79 -4.89
CA ASP A 135 18.38 6.69 -4.23
C ASP A 135 19.75 6.44 -4.88
N LEU A 136 19.81 6.40 -6.21
CA LEU A 136 21.07 6.34 -6.96
C LEU A 136 21.99 7.55 -6.72
N ARG A 137 21.52 8.69 -6.23
CA ARG A 137 22.40 9.80 -5.86
C ARG A 137 22.90 9.68 -4.43
N ASN A 138 22.04 9.24 -3.53
CA ASN A 138 22.26 9.31 -2.09
C ASN A 138 22.87 8.01 -1.50
N SER A 139 22.67 6.86 -2.14
CA SER A 139 23.16 5.56 -1.70
C SER A 139 24.39 5.14 -2.50
N ALA A 140 25.52 4.95 -1.81
CA ALA A 140 26.73 4.38 -2.43
C ALA A 140 26.52 2.90 -2.81
N GLU A 141 25.71 2.18 -2.03
CA GLU A 141 25.39 0.78 -2.28
C GLU A 141 24.53 0.61 -3.55
N SER A 142 23.48 1.43 -3.68
CA SER A 142 22.61 1.44 -4.87
C SER A 142 23.39 1.83 -6.14
N ARG A 143 24.34 2.77 -6.01
CA ARG A 143 25.25 3.13 -7.12
C ARG A 143 26.16 1.99 -7.52
N ASN A 144 26.88 1.41 -6.56
CA ASN A 144 27.81 0.32 -6.84
C ASN A 144 27.08 -0.86 -7.50
N LEU A 145 25.86 -1.18 -7.07
CA LEU A 145 25.03 -2.23 -7.68
C LEU A 145 24.60 -1.89 -9.11
N ALA A 146 24.19 -0.64 -9.36
CA ALA A 146 23.84 -0.19 -10.70
C ALA A 146 25.06 -0.16 -11.63
N GLU A 147 26.21 0.33 -11.15
CA GLU A 147 27.48 0.35 -11.88
C GLU A 147 27.92 -1.07 -12.24
N MET A 148 27.89 -2.02 -11.29
CA MET A 148 28.15 -3.43 -11.56
C MET A 148 27.23 -3.95 -12.66
N ARG A 149 25.93 -3.66 -12.60
CA ARG A 149 24.95 -4.14 -13.58
C ARG A 149 25.22 -3.60 -14.98
N VAL A 150 25.60 -2.32 -15.10
CA VAL A 150 26.02 -1.70 -16.37
C VAL A 150 27.33 -2.31 -16.88
N GLU A 151 28.30 -2.60 -16.01
CA GLU A 151 29.57 -3.26 -16.38
C GLU A 151 29.35 -4.65 -17.02
N TYR A 152 28.27 -5.36 -16.65
CA TYR A 152 27.92 -6.65 -17.23
C TYR A 152 26.98 -6.57 -18.44
N MET A 153 26.45 -5.40 -18.83
CA MET A 153 25.52 -5.25 -19.96
C MET A 153 26.15 -5.52 -21.33
N ASP A 154 27.47 -5.33 -21.48
CA ASP A 154 28.14 -5.31 -22.79
C ASP A 154 29.07 -6.50 -23.04
N LYS A 155 28.95 -7.57 -22.24
CA LYS A 155 29.53 -8.85 -22.63
C LYS A 155 28.57 -9.53 -23.60
N PRO A 156 28.96 -9.83 -24.85
CA PRO A 156 28.16 -10.72 -25.68
C PRO A 156 27.91 -11.98 -24.85
N GLU A 157 26.65 -12.30 -24.56
CA GLU A 157 26.31 -13.50 -23.81
C GLU A 157 26.96 -14.66 -24.55
N ALA A 158 27.99 -15.25 -23.94
CA ALA A 158 28.56 -16.48 -24.46
C ALA A 158 27.38 -17.44 -24.64
N PRO A 159 27.29 -18.16 -25.78
CA PRO A 159 26.14 -19.00 -26.07
C PRO A 159 25.86 -19.87 -24.84
N LYS A 160 24.67 -19.71 -24.24
CA LYS A 160 24.30 -20.40 -22.99
C LYS A 160 24.44 -21.89 -23.27
N ARG A 161 25.41 -22.54 -22.62
CA ARG A 161 25.76 -23.96 -22.83
C ARG A 161 25.10 -24.88 -21.82
N GLU A 162 24.63 -24.32 -20.72
CA GLU A 162 23.95 -25.02 -19.64
C GLU A 162 22.44 -24.76 -19.71
N PRO A 163 21.61 -25.64 -19.12
CA PRO A 163 20.17 -25.42 -19.08
C PRO A 163 19.80 -24.15 -18.29
N TYR A 164 18.90 -23.34 -18.83
CA TYR A 164 18.44 -22.10 -18.22
C TYR A 164 16.92 -21.98 -18.29
N VAL A 165 16.35 -21.00 -17.59
CA VAL A 165 14.91 -20.69 -17.62
C VAL A 165 14.70 -19.35 -18.31
N GLU A 166 13.74 -19.30 -19.23
CA GLU A 166 13.44 -18.10 -20.00
C GLU A 166 11.99 -18.10 -20.48
N TYR A 167 11.42 -16.90 -20.64
CA TYR A 167 10.12 -16.74 -21.25
C TYR A 167 10.17 -17.03 -22.76
N ARG A 168 9.22 -17.83 -23.27
CA ARG A 168 9.08 -18.09 -24.71
C ARG A 168 7.62 -18.16 -25.13
N GLU A 169 7.38 -17.72 -26.37
CA GLU A 169 6.10 -17.88 -27.07
C GLU A 169 6.28 -18.84 -28.24
N ASN A 170 5.87 -20.10 -28.09
CA ASN A 170 6.03 -21.11 -29.15
C ASN A 170 4.71 -21.38 -29.91
N GLY A 171 3.86 -20.36 -30.06
CA GLY A 171 2.59 -20.43 -30.81
C GLY A 171 1.47 -21.31 -30.21
N LYS A 172 1.79 -22.27 -29.32
CA LYS A 172 0.82 -23.12 -28.60
C LYS A 172 0.76 -22.88 -27.10
N ILE A 173 1.90 -22.52 -26.50
CA ILE A 173 2.05 -22.30 -25.05
C ILE A 173 2.99 -21.11 -24.86
N LYS A 174 2.61 -20.20 -23.97
CA LYS A 174 3.40 -19.04 -23.53
C LYS A 174 3.72 -19.15 -22.05
N GLY A 175 4.86 -18.62 -21.62
CA GLY A 175 5.29 -18.65 -20.23
C GLY A 175 6.75 -19.05 -20.09
N LEU A 176 7.15 -19.39 -18.87
CA LEU A 176 8.52 -19.79 -18.56
C LEU A 176 8.79 -21.22 -19.02
N HIS A 177 9.87 -21.38 -19.78
CA HIS A 177 10.35 -22.65 -20.28
C HIS A 177 11.75 -22.92 -19.75
N GLN A 178 12.03 -24.18 -19.48
CA GLN A 178 13.39 -24.68 -19.39
C GLN A 178 13.93 -24.83 -20.81
N ILE A 179 15.03 -24.14 -21.09
CA ILE A 179 15.77 -24.25 -22.34
C ILE A 179 17.00 -25.11 -22.08
N LYS A 180 17.12 -26.20 -22.83
CA LYS A 180 18.28 -27.09 -22.80
C LYS A 180 19.01 -27.03 -24.15
N PRO A 181 20.15 -26.33 -24.22
CA PRO A 181 21.00 -26.29 -25.41
C PRO A 181 21.56 -27.68 -25.72
N ILE A 182 21.40 -28.16 -26.96
CA ILE A 182 22.03 -29.39 -27.45
C ILE A 182 23.26 -29.00 -28.26
N ILE A 183 24.43 -29.32 -27.71
CA ILE A 183 25.73 -28.92 -28.28
C ILE A 183 26.24 -30.00 -29.22
N ASN A 184 26.73 -29.60 -30.38
CA ASN A 184 27.46 -30.48 -31.28
C ASN A 184 28.80 -30.85 -30.63
N LYS A 185 28.98 -32.15 -30.32
CA LYS A 185 30.18 -32.68 -29.65
C LYS A 185 31.50 -32.43 -30.39
N LYS A 186 31.46 -32.12 -31.70
CA LYS A 186 32.66 -31.86 -32.52
C LYS A 186 33.00 -30.38 -32.65
N THR A 187 32.00 -29.50 -32.74
CA THR A 187 32.21 -28.05 -32.96
C THR A 187 32.07 -27.23 -31.70
N GLY A 188 31.42 -27.77 -30.65
CA GLY A 188 31.12 -27.02 -29.42
C GLY A 188 30.02 -25.97 -29.59
N GLU A 189 29.37 -25.93 -30.76
CA GLU A 189 28.28 -25.00 -31.08
C GLU A 189 26.91 -25.58 -30.71
N VAL A 190 25.96 -24.70 -30.37
CA VAL A 190 24.57 -25.08 -30.11
C VAL A 190 23.93 -25.50 -31.43
N GLN A 191 23.47 -26.75 -31.53
CA GLN A 191 22.81 -27.28 -32.72
C GLN A 191 21.31 -26.93 -32.73
N TYR A 192 20.63 -27.14 -31.60
CA TYR A 192 19.24 -26.75 -31.39
C TYR A 192 18.94 -26.68 -29.88
N GLU A 193 17.78 -26.13 -29.54
CA GLU A 193 17.31 -26.00 -28.15
C GLU A 193 16.09 -26.88 -27.92
N GLU A 194 16.16 -27.71 -26.88
CA GLU A 194 14.99 -28.41 -26.36
C GLU A 194 14.27 -27.50 -25.36
N LYS A 195 12.95 -27.34 -25.52
CA LYS A 195 12.12 -26.40 -24.73
C LYS A 195 11.06 -27.16 -23.96
N THR A 196 11.09 -27.06 -22.64
CA THR A 196 10.11 -27.71 -21.76
C THR A 196 9.38 -26.67 -20.95
N TRP A 197 8.06 -26.56 -21.11
CA TRP A 197 7.25 -25.57 -20.38
C TRP A 197 7.22 -25.87 -18.87
N ILE A 198 7.41 -24.83 -18.05
CA ILE A 198 7.42 -24.91 -16.59
C ILE A 198 6.13 -24.31 -16.02
N CYS A 199 5.83 -23.06 -16.34
CA CYS A 199 4.67 -22.35 -15.81
C CYS A 199 4.22 -21.19 -16.70
N ASP A 200 3.09 -20.59 -16.36
CA ASP A 200 2.66 -19.30 -16.94
C ASP A 200 3.72 -18.21 -16.68
N ASP A 201 3.51 -17.02 -17.24
CA ASP A 201 4.41 -15.88 -17.11
C ASP A 201 4.49 -15.38 -15.66
N LEU A 202 5.48 -15.89 -14.92
CA LEU A 202 5.70 -15.59 -13.52
C LEU A 202 6.87 -14.60 -13.42
N ALA A 203 6.58 -13.38 -12.99
CA ALA A 203 7.59 -12.35 -12.79
C ALA A 203 7.89 -12.19 -11.30
N LEU A 204 9.17 -12.10 -10.93
CA LEU A 204 9.54 -11.59 -9.61
C LEU A 204 9.51 -10.07 -9.67
N VAL A 205 8.60 -9.45 -8.93
CA VAL A 205 8.41 -7.98 -8.91
C VAL A 205 9.07 -7.30 -7.71
N GLY A 206 9.63 -8.09 -6.81
CA GLY A 206 10.43 -7.60 -5.70
C GLY A 206 10.57 -8.58 -4.55
N GLU A 207 11.27 -8.13 -3.54
CA GLU A 207 11.40 -8.80 -2.26
C GLU A 207 10.78 -7.95 -1.17
N GLY A 208 10.37 -8.58 -0.09
CA GLY A 208 9.88 -7.85 1.07
C GLY A 208 10.28 -8.52 2.34
N LYS A 209 10.08 -7.80 3.44
CA LYS A 209 10.14 -8.40 4.76
C LYS A 209 9.03 -7.93 5.66
N THR A 210 8.66 -8.77 6.61
CA THR A 210 7.82 -8.35 7.72
C THR A 210 8.61 -7.43 8.66
N GLN A 211 7.92 -6.72 9.54
CA GLN A 211 8.62 -6.03 10.64
C GLN A 211 9.44 -6.99 11.52
N GLY A 212 9.11 -8.30 11.50
CA GLY A 212 9.83 -9.36 12.20
C GLY A 212 11.13 -9.78 11.54
N GLY A 213 11.38 -9.35 10.31
CA GLY A 213 12.56 -9.72 9.54
C GLY A 213 12.40 -11.01 8.75
N GLU A 214 11.20 -11.59 8.67
CA GLU A 214 10.90 -12.71 7.79
C GLU A 214 10.90 -12.21 6.35
N TYR A 215 11.67 -12.87 5.47
CA TYR A 215 11.82 -12.47 4.07
C TYR A 215 10.80 -13.16 3.16
N TYR A 216 10.35 -12.42 2.15
CA TYR A 216 9.36 -12.86 1.17
C TYR A 216 9.80 -12.50 -0.25
N TYR A 217 9.44 -13.35 -1.21
CA TYR A 217 9.40 -12.98 -2.63
C TYR A 217 8.00 -12.52 -3.00
N LEU A 218 7.88 -11.50 -3.85
CA LEU A 218 6.62 -11.11 -4.46
C LEU A 218 6.64 -11.49 -5.93
N PHE A 219 5.76 -12.42 -6.26
CA PHE A 219 5.56 -12.86 -7.63
C PHE A 219 4.29 -12.25 -8.21
N GLN A 220 4.34 -11.95 -9.50
CA GLN A 220 3.21 -11.42 -10.25
C GLN A 220 2.98 -12.24 -11.52
N TRP A 221 1.72 -12.54 -11.80
CA TRP A 221 1.29 -13.17 -13.06
C TRP A 221 -0.15 -12.74 -13.36
N GLN A 222 -0.62 -12.97 -14.58
CA GLN A 222 -1.99 -12.67 -14.97
C GLN A 222 -2.80 -13.94 -15.26
N ASN A 223 -3.86 -14.14 -14.49
CA ASN A 223 -4.85 -15.18 -14.77
C ASN A 223 -5.70 -14.80 -15.99
N ARG A 224 -6.13 -15.77 -16.79
CA ARG A 224 -6.84 -15.51 -18.06
C ARG A 224 -8.20 -14.84 -17.89
N ASP A 225 -8.83 -15.05 -16.74
CA ASP A 225 -10.13 -14.50 -16.34
C ASP A 225 -10.02 -13.14 -15.63
N GLU A 226 -8.79 -12.65 -15.38
CA GLU A 226 -8.52 -11.39 -14.69
C GLU A 226 -7.94 -10.33 -15.63
N ASN A 227 -8.50 -9.12 -15.61
CA ASN A 227 -8.02 -7.98 -16.42
C ASN A 227 -6.75 -7.32 -15.86
N LYS A 228 -6.34 -7.69 -14.65
CA LYS A 228 -5.16 -7.14 -13.97
C LYS A 228 -4.28 -8.29 -13.47
N PRO A 229 -2.95 -8.11 -13.44
CA PRO A 229 -2.08 -9.10 -12.87
C PRO A 229 -2.31 -9.23 -11.35
N ARG A 230 -2.19 -10.45 -10.86
CA ARG A 230 -2.26 -10.80 -9.44
C ARG A 230 -0.85 -10.81 -8.88
N THR A 231 -0.68 -10.21 -7.71
CA THR A 231 0.58 -10.24 -6.95
C THR A 231 0.40 -11.12 -5.73
N VAL A 232 1.38 -11.99 -5.45
CA VAL A 232 1.38 -12.90 -4.31
C VAL A 232 2.74 -12.88 -3.62
N ALA A 233 2.74 -12.67 -2.31
CA ALA A 233 3.92 -12.82 -1.47
C ALA A 233 4.06 -14.26 -0.98
N ILE A 234 5.27 -14.82 -1.08
CA ILE A 234 5.62 -16.16 -0.58
C ILE A 234 6.80 -16.03 0.37
N ALA A 235 6.70 -16.65 1.55
CA ALA A 235 7.81 -16.70 2.49
C ALA A 235 9.02 -17.38 1.82
N ARG A 236 10.22 -16.84 2.03
CA ARG A 236 11.44 -17.36 1.40
C ARG A 236 11.72 -18.82 1.81
N GLU A 237 11.29 -19.22 3.01
CA GLU A 237 11.36 -20.61 3.49
C GLU A 237 10.40 -21.57 2.78
N ASP A 238 9.25 -21.08 2.30
CA ASP A 238 8.25 -21.87 1.58
C ASP A 238 8.54 -21.93 0.08
N PHE A 239 9.31 -20.97 -0.46
CA PHE A 239 9.59 -20.95 -1.88
C PHE A 239 10.50 -22.10 -2.29
N GLY A 240 10.05 -22.91 -3.27
CA GLY A 240 10.72 -24.13 -3.70
C GLY A 240 10.22 -25.41 -3.02
N THR A 241 9.34 -25.31 -2.02
CA THR A 241 8.73 -26.47 -1.36
C THR A 241 7.34 -26.77 -1.93
N ASP A 242 6.77 -27.93 -1.57
CA ASP A 242 5.40 -28.29 -1.94
C ASP A 242 4.35 -27.32 -1.38
N SER A 243 4.58 -26.71 -0.20
CA SER A 243 3.68 -25.71 0.38
C SER A 243 3.65 -24.45 -0.49
N GLY A 244 4.81 -23.91 -0.86
CA GLY A 244 4.91 -22.74 -1.73
C GLY A 244 4.26 -22.96 -3.10
N TRP A 245 4.52 -24.10 -3.75
CA TRP A 245 3.91 -24.42 -5.04
C TRP A 245 2.40 -24.63 -4.94
N LYS A 246 1.92 -25.28 -3.87
CA LYS A 246 0.49 -25.44 -3.63
C LYS A 246 -0.19 -24.08 -3.46
N MET A 247 0.45 -23.14 -2.76
CA MET A 247 -0.07 -21.79 -2.57
C MET A 247 -0.20 -21.05 -3.90
N LEU A 248 0.84 -21.04 -4.73
CA LEU A 248 0.80 -20.40 -6.05
C LEU A 248 -0.28 -20.99 -6.97
N LYS A 249 -0.37 -22.32 -7.03
CA LYS A 249 -1.41 -23.02 -7.82
C LYS A 249 -2.82 -22.70 -7.34
N ALA A 250 -3.04 -22.59 -6.02
CA ALA A 250 -4.32 -22.21 -5.45
C ALA A 250 -4.76 -20.79 -5.86
N GLN A 251 -3.82 -19.94 -6.25
CA GLN A 251 -4.07 -18.57 -6.73
C GLN A 251 -4.21 -18.47 -8.27
N GLY A 252 -4.20 -19.62 -8.97
CA GLY A 252 -4.47 -19.71 -10.40
C GLY A 252 -3.24 -19.94 -11.29
N LEU A 253 -2.03 -19.92 -10.73
CA LEU A 253 -0.80 -20.12 -11.50
C LEU A 253 -0.76 -21.54 -12.09
N LYS A 254 -0.73 -21.66 -13.43
CA LYS A 254 -0.55 -22.95 -14.08
C LYS A 254 0.93 -23.31 -14.11
N MET A 255 1.23 -24.54 -13.71
CA MET A 255 2.58 -25.06 -13.68
C MET A 255 2.59 -26.55 -14.04
N THR A 256 3.72 -27.02 -14.56
CA THR A 256 4.01 -28.43 -14.81
C THR A 256 4.07 -29.24 -13.51
N GLN A 257 3.87 -30.56 -13.62
CA GLN A 257 4.14 -31.52 -12.55
C GLN A 257 5.46 -32.29 -12.79
N GLY A 258 6.22 -31.94 -13.83
CA GLY A 258 7.46 -32.63 -14.18
C GLY A 258 8.52 -32.51 -13.08
N SER A 259 9.11 -33.65 -12.70
CA SER A 259 10.14 -33.72 -11.67
C SER A 259 11.37 -32.88 -12.04
N GLY A 260 11.88 -32.10 -11.08
CA GLY A 260 13.08 -31.27 -11.22
C GLY A 260 12.91 -29.94 -11.95
N LEU A 261 11.79 -29.70 -12.65
CA LEU A 261 11.55 -28.43 -13.35
C LEU A 261 11.27 -27.27 -12.39
N THR A 262 10.57 -27.56 -11.28
CA THR A 262 10.30 -26.57 -10.23
C THR A 262 11.56 -26.16 -9.46
N GLN A 263 12.51 -27.07 -9.25
CA GLN A 263 13.80 -26.74 -8.64
C GLN A 263 14.60 -25.74 -9.50
N ARG A 264 14.64 -25.95 -10.82
CA ARG A 264 15.29 -24.99 -11.74
C ARG A 264 14.61 -23.63 -11.74
N LEU A 265 13.30 -23.60 -11.54
CA LEU A 265 12.55 -22.36 -11.40
C LEU A 265 12.95 -21.62 -10.11
N THR A 266 13.10 -22.35 -9.00
CA THR A 266 13.59 -21.79 -7.73
C THR A 266 14.99 -21.18 -7.90
N GLU A 267 15.92 -21.92 -8.49
CA GLU A 267 17.27 -21.44 -8.78
C GLU A 267 17.26 -20.19 -9.67
N HIS A 268 16.45 -20.20 -10.74
CA HIS A 268 16.30 -19.05 -11.62
C HIS A 268 15.93 -17.77 -10.86
N PHE A 269 14.93 -17.82 -9.98
CA PHE A 269 14.52 -16.63 -9.24
C PHE A 269 15.50 -16.25 -8.12
N HIS A 270 16.21 -17.20 -7.50
CA HIS A 270 17.25 -16.87 -6.55
C HIS A 270 18.40 -16.09 -7.19
N PHE A 271 18.87 -16.50 -8.37
CA PHE A 271 20.05 -15.93 -9.00
C PHE A 271 19.75 -14.75 -9.94
N ASN A 272 18.63 -14.80 -10.66
CA ASN A 272 18.34 -13.89 -11.77
C ASN A 272 17.09 -13.02 -11.52
N GLY A 273 16.47 -13.13 -10.35
CA GLY A 273 15.31 -12.33 -9.99
C GLY A 273 15.63 -10.84 -9.79
N ASP A 274 14.68 -9.97 -10.15
CA ASP A 274 14.76 -8.54 -9.80
C ASP A 274 14.42 -8.35 -8.31
N HIS A 275 15.48 -8.28 -7.49
CA HIS A 275 15.38 -8.17 -6.03
C HIS A 275 15.33 -6.72 -5.51
N PHE A 276 15.25 -5.74 -6.40
CA PHE A 276 15.54 -4.34 -6.06
C PHE A 276 14.37 -3.65 -5.32
N THR A 277 13.12 -4.03 -5.61
CA THR A 277 11.96 -3.44 -4.92
C THR A 277 11.82 -4.03 -3.53
N GLN A 278 11.92 -3.19 -2.50
CA GLN A 278 11.83 -3.58 -1.08
C GLN A 278 10.43 -3.30 -0.51
N TRP A 279 9.57 -4.31 -0.57
CA TRP A 279 8.20 -4.28 -0.04
C TRP A 279 8.17 -4.41 1.49
N THR A 280 7.17 -3.78 2.10
CA THR A 280 6.80 -4.07 3.50
C THR A 280 5.66 -5.08 3.50
N ILE A 281 5.94 -6.26 4.06
CA ILE A 281 4.93 -7.32 4.21
C ILE A 281 4.28 -7.16 5.58
N THR A 282 2.95 -7.14 5.63
CA THR A 282 2.22 -6.97 6.91
C THR A 282 0.95 -7.80 6.95
N ASN A 283 0.57 -8.22 8.16
CA ASN A 283 -0.76 -8.75 8.50
C ASN A 283 -1.48 -7.85 9.51
N VAL A 284 -0.98 -6.63 9.72
CA VAL A 284 -1.55 -5.62 10.63
C VAL A 284 -1.91 -4.37 9.83
N THR A 285 -3.05 -3.78 10.18
CA THR A 285 -3.62 -2.56 9.60
C THR A 285 -3.17 -1.29 10.33
N GLY A 286 -3.64 -0.13 9.90
CA GLY A 286 -3.31 1.16 10.50
C GLY A 286 -2.18 1.89 9.78
N TRP A 287 -1.48 2.77 10.48
CA TRP A 287 -0.42 3.59 9.89
C TRP A 287 0.83 2.76 9.60
N LEU A 288 1.24 2.74 8.34
CA LEU A 288 2.44 2.04 7.87
C LEU A 288 3.09 2.83 6.73
N ASN A 289 4.39 3.09 6.85
CA ASN A 289 5.19 3.81 5.85
C ASN A 289 4.57 5.15 5.39
N GLY A 290 3.90 5.89 6.28
CA GLY A 290 3.28 7.18 5.94
C GLY A 290 1.89 7.10 5.28
N ALA A 291 1.40 5.89 4.98
CA ALA A 291 0.04 5.64 4.52
C ALA A 291 -0.76 4.88 5.58
N TYR A 292 -2.07 4.78 5.39
CA TYR A 292 -2.96 4.02 6.25
C TYR A 292 -3.49 2.79 5.52
N LEU A 293 -3.37 1.61 6.13
CA LEU A 293 -3.90 0.35 5.61
C LEU A 293 -5.22 0.00 6.31
N LEU A 294 -6.32 -0.05 5.56
CA LEU A 294 -7.62 -0.48 6.06
C LEU A 294 -7.73 -2.02 6.15
N PRO A 295 -8.67 -2.56 6.94
CA PRO A 295 -8.86 -4.02 7.08
C PRO A 295 -9.31 -4.75 5.81
N ASN A 296 -9.82 -4.04 4.81
CA ASN A 296 -10.10 -4.58 3.48
C ASN A 296 -8.86 -4.64 2.56
N GLY A 297 -7.70 -4.15 3.01
CA GLY A 297 -6.46 -4.06 2.23
C GLY A 297 -6.31 -2.77 1.42
N GLU A 298 -7.28 -1.85 1.50
CA GLU A 298 -7.19 -0.54 0.85
C GLU A 298 -6.12 0.32 1.54
N ILE A 299 -5.26 0.95 0.75
CA ILE A 299 -4.21 1.85 1.22
C ILE A 299 -4.65 3.29 0.94
N ILE A 300 -4.67 4.12 1.97
CA ILE A 300 -5.01 5.54 1.88
C ILE A 300 -3.75 6.37 2.10
N GLY A 301 -3.48 7.29 1.16
CA GLY A 301 -2.22 8.03 1.09
C GLY A 301 -1.15 7.31 0.27
N THR A 302 0.02 7.91 0.17
CA THR A 302 1.14 7.37 -0.62
C THR A 302 2.19 6.79 0.33
N PRO A 303 2.38 5.46 0.36
CA PRO A 303 3.36 4.87 1.26
C PRO A 303 4.78 5.11 0.73
N LEU A 304 5.72 5.38 1.65
CA LEU A 304 7.16 5.54 1.35
C LEU A 304 7.81 4.26 0.80
N LYS A 305 7.24 3.10 1.12
CA LYS A 305 7.62 1.79 0.56
C LYS A 305 6.36 1.02 0.23
N PRO A 306 6.31 0.28 -0.89
CA PRO A 306 5.12 -0.47 -1.27
C PRO A 306 4.76 -1.49 -0.17
N ILE A 307 3.46 -1.63 0.08
CA ILE A 307 2.92 -2.48 1.17
C ILE A 307 2.19 -3.65 0.54
N TYR A 308 2.48 -4.87 1.02
CA TYR A 308 1.70 -6.06 0.69
C TYR A 308 1.02 -6.59 1.95
N PHE A 309 -0.31 -6.58 1.93
CA PHE A 309 -1.13 -7.06 3.04
C PHE A 309 -1.46 -8.55 2.85
N THR A 310 -1.00 -9.40 3.78
CA THR A 310 -1.12 -10.86 3.68
C THR A 310 -2.40 -11.41 4.30
N ASP A 311 -3.04 -10.67 5.21
CA ASP A 311 -4.28 -11.10 5.86
C ASP A 311 -5.50 -10.54 5.13
N ARG A 312 -6.51 -11.37 4.90
CA ARG A 312 -7.83 -10.95 4.40
C ARG A 312 -8.91 -11.53 5.32
N SER A 313 -8.78 -11.25 6.62
CA SER A 313 -9.74 -11.68 7.65
C SER A 313 -11.19 -11.35 7.27
N SER A 314 -12.17 -12.05 7.87
CA SER A 314 -13.60 -11.81 7.64
C SER A 314 -14.03 -10.36 7.92
N SER A 315 -13.29 -9.63 8.76
CA SER A 315 -13.51 -8.21 9.05
C SER A 315 -13.38 -7.31 7.80
N SER A 316 -12.64 -7.75 6.77
CA SER A 316 -12.51 -7.05 5.48
C SER A 316 -13.86 -6.76 4.79
N LEU A 317 -14.85 -7.65 4.96
CA LEU A 317 -16.15 -7.57 4.29
C LEU A 317 -17.02 -6.39 4.74
N GLY A 318 -16.73 -5.82 5.92
CA GLY A 318 -17.47 -4.68 6.46
C GLY A 318 -16.90 -3.32 6.05
N TYR A 319 -15.63 -3.25 5.64
CA TYR A 319 -14.95 -2.00 5.29
C TYR A 319 -15.19 -1.61 3.82
N THR A 320 -16.45 -1.46 3.44
CA THR A 320 -16.87 -0.97 2.12
C THR A 320 -17.40 0.46 2.21
N THR A 321 -17.70 1.08 1.06
CA THR A 321 -18.29 2.42 0.97
C THR A 321 -19.68 2.37 0.34
N SER A 322 -20.56 3.25 0.77
CA SER A 322 -21.85 3.53 0.12
C SER A 322 -22.20 5.00 0.29
N GLY A 323 -22.86 5.59 -0.71
CA GLY A 323 -23.19 7.02 -0.76
C GLY A 323 -21.96 7.91 -0.98
N THR A 324 -22.14 9.22 -0.79
CA THR A 324 -21.08 10.23 -0.91
C THR A 324 -20.83 10.97 0.40
N LEU A 325 -19.73 11.71 0.48
CA LEU A 325 -19.45 12.62 1.60
C LEU A 325 -20.61 13.61 1.81
N ALA A 326 -21.14 14.17 0.73
CA ALA A 326 -22.24 15.14 0.78
C ALA A 326 -23.54 14.50 1.30
N ASP A 327 -23.81 13.25 0.92
CA ASP A 327 -24.98 12.51 1.42
C ASP A 327 -24.84 12.24 2.92
N TRP A 328 -23.70 11.74 3.38
CA TRP A 328 -23.48 11.51 4.81
C TRP A 328 -23.59 12.81 5.62
N GLN A 329 -23.03 13.92 5.11
CA GLN A 329 -23.14 15.22 5.77
C GLN A 329 -24.60 15.70 5.87
N ARG A 330 -25.36 15.60 4.78
CA ARG A 330 -26.76 16.04 4.73
C ARG A 330 -27.67 15.15 5.57
N GLU A 331 -27.58 13.84 5.42
CA GLU A 331 -28.53 12.90 6.00
C GLU A 331 -28.20 12.51 7.45
N ILE A 332 -26.91 12.52 7.82
CA ILE A 332 -26.44 12.05 9.14
C ILE A 332 -25.86 13.21 9.95
N ALA A 333 -24.82 13.90 9.44
CA ALA A 333 -24.11 14.90 10.23
C ALA A 333 -24.99 16.08 10.68
N GLN A 334 -25.87 16.56 9.80
CA GLN A 334 -26.83 17.63 10.12
C GLN A 334 -27.78 17.23 11.24
N ASN A 335 -28.18 15.95 11.30
CA ASN A 335 -29.09 15.38 12.29
C ASN A 335 -28.39 14.97 13.61
N VAL A 336 -27.07 14.83 13.59
CA VAL A 336 -26.25 14.62 14.80
C VAL A 336 -25.96 15.94 15.53
N ARG A 337 -25.96 17.07 14.82
CA ARG A 337 -25.53 18.37 15.34
C ARG A 337 -26.40 18.84 16.51
N GLY A 338 -25.76 19.07 17.65
CA GLY A 338 -26.42 19.52 18.89
C GLY A 338 -26.82 18.38 19.82
N ASN A 339 -26.76 17.12 19.37
CA ASN A 339 -27.02 15.94 20.20
C ASN A 339 -25.70 15.41 20.78
N ALA A 340 -25.39 15.78 22.04
CA ALA A 340 -24.08 15.56 22.67
C ALA A 340 -23.60 14.09 22.62
N SER A 341 -24.45 13.12 23.00
CA SER A 341 -24.11 11.69 22.98
C SER A 341 -23.73 11.20 21.58
N MET A 342 -24.47 11.61 20.56
CA MET A 342 -24.21 11.25 19.17
C MET A 342 -22.92 11.89 18.66
N MET A 343 -22.70 13.18 18.99
CA MET A 343 -21.47 13.90 18.66
C MET A 343 -20.24 13.28 19.32
N ILE A 344 -20.35 12.82 20.57
CA ILE A 344 -19.28 12.07 21.25
C ILE A 344 -18.97 10.78 20.49
N GLY A 345 -19.98 10.03 20.05
CA GLY A 345 -19.77 8.81 19.24
C GLY A 345 -18.96 9.08 17.97
N VAL A 346 -19.31 10.15 17.24
CA VAL A 346 -18.57 10.62 16.05
C VAL A 346 -17.15 11.05 16.41
N ALA A 347 -16.97 11.82 17.49
CA ALA A 347 -15.67 12.33 17.91
C ALA A 347 -14.71 11.19 18.31
N VAL A 348 -15.20 10.18 19.04
CA VAL A 348 -14.40 9.00 19.42
C VAL A 348 -13.95 8.25 18.18
N ALA A 349 -14.86 8.03 17.21
CA ALA A 349 -14.52 7.37 15.96
C ALA A 349 -13.46 8.14 15.16
N LEU A 350 -13.58 9.47 15.04
CA LEU A 350 -12.60 10.30 14.32
C LEU A 350 -11.25 10.42 15.07
N ALA A 351 -11.24 10.26 16.40
CA ALA A 351 -10.01 10.28 17.19
C ALA A 351 -9.11 9.05 16.94
N ALA A 352 -9.67 7.91 16.50
CA ALA A 352 -8.96 6.64 16.36
C ALA A 352 -7.64 6.74 15.56
N PRO A 353 -7.65 7.17 14.28
CA PRO A 353 -6.43 7.27 13.48
C PRO A 353 -5.49 8.38 13.96
N MET A 354 -5.95 9.30 14.81
CA MET A 354 -5.09 10.36 15.35
C MET A 354 -4.17 9.85 16.47
N LEU A 355 -4.55 8.77 17.17
CA LEU A 355 -3.83 8.29 18.36
C LEU A 355 -2.35 8.00 18.08
N SER A 356 -2.06 7.26 17.01
CA SER A 356 -0.66 6.98 16.63
C SER A 356 0.09 8.23 16.17
N LEU A 357 -0.54 9.08 15.36
CA LEU A 357 0.06 10.33 14.89
C LEU A 357 0.43 11.27 16.05
N LEU A 358 -0.37 11.27 17.11
CA LEU A 358 -0.21 12.10 18.30
C LEU A 358 0.60 11.43 19.42
N GLY A 359 0.98 10.16 19.26
CA GLY A 359 1.66 9.39 20.31
C GLY A 359 0.79 9.20 21.57
N ARG A 360 -0.52 9.05 21.41
CA ARG A 360 -1.48 8.83 22.50
C ARG A 360 -1.85 7.37 22.66
N GLU A 361 -2.30 7.03 23.87
CA GLU A 361 -2.74 5.69 24.24
C GLU A 361 -4.17 5.45 23.79
N SER A 362 -4.51 4.17 23.65
CA SER A 362 -5.85 3.65 23.44
C SER A 362 -6.78 4.07 24.58
N PHE A 363 -8.01 4.41 24.22
CA PHE A 363 -9.04 4.77 25.19
C PHE A 363 -10.42 4.38 24.65
N GLY A 364 -11.42 4.37 25.52
CA GLY A 364 -12.78 4.20 25.10
C GLY A 364 -13.75 5.09 25.84
N VAL A 365 -14.95 5.17 25.30
CA VAL A 365 -16.12 5.79 25.93
C VAL A 365 -17.21 4.74 26.04
N HIS A 366 -17.79 4.61 27.23
CA HIS A 366 -18.94 3.77 27.51
C HIS A 366 -20.17 4.66 27.74
N LEU A 367 -21.12 4.59 26.81
CA LEU A 367 -22.40 5.29 26.89
C LEU A 367 -23.43 4.43 27.60
N PHE A 368 -23.94 4.89 28.73
CA PHE A 368 -24.94 4.15 29.49
C PHE A 368 -26.23 4.93 29.72
N ALA A 369 -27.36 4.26 29.54
CA ALA A 369 -28.71 4.74 29.82
C ALA A 369 -29.69 3.57 29.76
N GLU A 370 -30.91 3.77 30.25
CA GLU A 370 -32.00 2.80 30.11
C GLU A 370 -32.28 2.40 28.64
N SER A 371 -33.10 1.38 28.44
CA SER A 371 -33.48 0.94 27.09
C SER A 371 -34.14 2.06 26.27
N SER A 372 -34.00 1.98 24.95
CA SER A 372 -34.66 2.88 23.98
C SER A 372 -34.24 4.36 24.03
N LYS A 373 -33.07 4.69 24.59
CA LYS A 373 -32.54 6.07 24.64
C LYS A 373 -31.64 6.49 23.48
N GLY A 374 -31.39 5.61 22.49
CA GLY A 374 -30.56 5.92 21.31
C GLY A 374 -29.11 5.40 21.36
N LYS A 375 -28.79 4.48 22.28
CA LYS A 375 -27.48 3.80 22.38
C LYS A 375 -27.04 3.16 21.07
N SER A 376 -27.86 2.26 20.53
CA SER A 376 -27.55 1.52 19.31
C SER A 376 -27.48 2.43 18.08
N THR A 377 -28.35 3.45 17.98
CA THR A 377 -28.29 4.47 16.92
C THR A 377 -26.95 5.20 16.95
N THR A 378 -26.47 5.59 18.13
CA THR A 378 -25.16 6.25 18.29
C THR A 378 -24.00 5.35 17.83
N LEU A 379 -24.04 4.05 18.16
CA LEU A 379 -23.04 3.10 17.65
C LEU A 379 -23.08 2.97 16.13
N ASN A 380 -24.27 2.90 15.54
CA ASN A 380 -24.41 2.74 14.09
C ASN A 380 -23.89 3.99 13.34
N ILE A 381 -24.17 5.19 13.86
CA ILE A 381 -23.62 6.45 13.34
C ILE A 381 -22.08 6.42 13.39
N ALA A 382 -21.50 6.05 14.54
CA ALA A 382 -20.04 6.00 14.68
C ALA A 382 -19.40 4.97 13.75
N ASN A 383 -20.00 3.79 13.60
CA ASN A 383 -19.52 2.75 12.67
C ASN A 383 -19.62 3.17 11.21
N SER A 384 -20.68 3.91 10.83
CA SER A 384 -20.88 4.39 9.46
C SER A 384 -19.73 5.24 8.94
N ILE A 385 -18.88 5.78 9.83
CA ILE A 385 -17.67 6.51 9.42
C ILE A 385 -16.70 5.60 8.66
N TYR A 386 -16.50 4.36 9.10
CA TYR A 386 -15.44 3.48 8.58
C TYR A 386 -15.95 2.35 7.65
N GLY A 387 -17.19 1.93 7.80
CA GLY A 387 -17.74 0.86 6.97
C GLY A 387 -19.21 0.58 7.26
N ASN A 388 -19.71 -0.54 6.73
CA ASN A 388 -21.08 -0.96 6.93
C ASN A 388 -21.32 -1.24 8.43
N PRO A 389 -22.25 -0.52 9.08
CA PRO A 389 -22.41 -0.60 10.52
C PRO A 389 -22.91 -1.96 11.02
N GLU A 390 -23.65 -2.73 10.23
CA GLU A 390 -24.09 -4.08 10.63
C GLU A 390 -22.94 -5.07 10.63
N LYS A 391 -22.01 -4.93 9.67
CA LYS A 391 -20.91 -5.89 9.48
C LYS A 391 -19.72 -5.66 10.41
N ILE A 392 -19.48 -4.42 10.84
CA ILE A 392 -18.29 -4.08 11.66
C ILE A 392 -18.59 -3.97 13.16
N LYS A 393 -19.88 -3.95 13.54
CA LYS A 393 -20.32 -3.87 14.93
C LYS A 393 -19.97 -5.15 15.69
N LEU A 394 -19.43 -5.00 16.89
CA LEU A 394 -19.17 -6.11 17.82
C LEU A 394 -20.13 -6.04 19.00
N SER A 395 -20.35 -7.17 19.66
CA SER A 395 -21.11 -7.30 20.90
C SER A 395 -20.17 -7.69 22.03
N TRP A 396 -20.49 -7.30 23.27
CA TRP A 396 -19.82 -7.80 24.47
C TRP A 396 -20.06 -9.30 24.73
N SER A 397 -21.01 -9.93 24.03
CA SER A 397 -21.23 -11.39 24.02
C SER A 397 -20.16 -12.15 23.20
N THR A 398 -18.91 -11.74 23.34
CA THR A 398 -17.74 -12.33 22.68
C THR A 398 -16.68 -12.70 23.71
N THR A 399 -15.66 -13.44 23.27
CA THR A 399 -14.53 -13.80 24.13
C THR A 399 -13.47 -12.71 24.11
N ALA A 400 -12.69 -12.58 25.20
CA ALA A 400 -11.52 -11.69 25.23
C ALA A 400 -10.55 -11.92 24.06
N THR A 401 -10.34 -13.18 23.66
CA THR A 401 -9.52 -13.52 22.48
C THR A 401 -10.13 -13.00 21.18
N GLY A 402 -11.45 -13.07 21.03
CA GLY A 402 -12.18 -12.53 19.89
C GLY A 402 -12.00 -11.01 19.78
N VAL A 403 -12.25 -10.27 20.86
CA VAL A 403 -12.04 -8.80 20.89
C VAL A 403 -10.60 -8.44 20.57
N LYS A 404 -9.62 -9.17 21.11
CA LYS A 404 -8.21 -8.97 20.79
C LYS A 404 -7.98 -9.08 19.29
N ASN A 405 -8.44 -10.16 18.67
CA ASN A 405 -8.22 -10.37 17.24
C ASN A 405 -8.83 -9.24 16.40
N GLU A 406 -10.04 -8.78 16.75
CA GLU A 406 -10.65 -7.61 16.12
C GLU A 406 -9.85 -6.32 16.34
N ALA A 407 -9.33 -6.09 17.54
CA ALA A 407 -8.41 -4.97 17.83
C ALA A 407 -7.10 -5.05 17.04
N ALA A 408 -6.61 -6.26 16.73
CA ALA A 408 -5.42 -6.43 15.90
C ALA A 408 -5.70 -6.09 14.44
N ALA A 409 -6.86 -6.55 13.96
CA ALA A 409 -7.31 -6.33 12.59
C ALA A 409 -7.68 -4.86 12.35
N ARG A 410 -7.88 -4.07 13.41
CA ARG A 410 -8.27 -2.65 13.36
C ARG A 410 -7.27 -1.78 14.10
N ASN A 411 -5.98 -2.07 13.96
CA ASN A 411 -4.94 -1.24 14.57
C ASN A 411 -4.99 0.19 14.00
N ASP A 412 -4.75 1.18 14.87
CA ASP A 412 -5.03 2.60 14.66
C ASP A 412 -6.49 2.93 14.31
N GLY A 413 -7.40 1.99 14.55
CA GLY A 413 -8.78 2.03 14.11
C GLY A 413 -9.79 2.11 15.24
N PHE A 414 -11.06 2.17 14.83
CA PHE A 414 -12.21 2.32 15.72
C PHE A 414 -12.94 0.99 15.93
N ILE A 415 -13.40 0.75 17.17
CA ILE A 415 -14.18 -0.44 17.55
C ILE A 415 -15.43 -0.03 18.32
N THR A 416 -16.56 -0.68 18.03
CA THR A 416 -17.76 -0.59 18.86
C THR A 416 -18.04 -1.90 19.57
N LEU A 417 -18.47 -1.86 20.83
CA LEU A 417 -18.93 -3.02 21.60
C LEU A 417 -20.32 -2.75 22.18
N ASP A 418 -21.33 -3.42 21.63
CA ASP A 418 -22.72 -3.22 22.04
C ASP A 418 -23.11 -4.09 23.24
N GLU A 419 -23.91 -3.50 24.14
CA GLU A 419 -24.55 -4.15 25.29
C GLU A 419 -23.60 -4.87 26.25
N ILE A 420 -22.85 -4.10 27.06
CA ILE A 420 -21.92 -4.61 28.09
C ILE A 420 -22.55 -5.62 29.05
N GLY A 421 -23.87 -5.54 29.25
CA GLY A 421 -24.65 -6.48 30.04
C GLY A 421 -24.61 -7.92 29.53
N GLN A 422 -24.35 -8.12 28.24
CA GLN A 422 -24.30 -9.42 27.58
C GLN A 422 -22.94 -10.13 27.69
N ALA A 423 -21.98 -9.55 28.39
CA ALA A 423 -20.73 -10.22 28.70
C ALA A 423 -20.99 -11.54 29.43
N LYS A 424 -20.32 -12.61 28.99
CA LYS A 424 -20.53 -13.99 29.46
C LYS A 424 -20.50 -14.13 30.99
N ASP A 425 -19.50 -13.52 31.62
CA ASP A 425 -19.29 -13.49 33.06
C ASP A 425 -18.40 -12.31 33.44
N GLY A 426 -18.34 -11.98 34.73
CA GLY A 426 -17.59 -10.82 35.24
C GLY A 426 -16.10 -10.89 34.96
N LYS A 427 -15.52 -12.10 34.89
CA LYS A 427 -14.10 -12.28 34.56
C LYS A 427 -13.82 -11.99 33.09
N ASN A 428 -14.69 -12.44 32.18
CA ASN A 428 -14.60 -12.12 30.76
C ASN A 428 -14.78 -10.61 30.51
N LEU A 429 -15.76 -9.99 31.18
CA LEU A 429 -15.96 -8.54 31.16
C LEU A 429 -14.71 -7.77 31.59
N GLU A 430 -14.17 -8.11 32.77
CA GLU A 430 -12.94 -7.52 33.31
C GLU A 430 -11.75 -7.69 32.35
N THR A 431 -11.61 -8.89 31.79
CA THR A 431 -10.53 -9.23 30.85
C THR A 431 -10.65 -8.42 29.56
N ILE A 432 -11.83 -8.32 28.96
CA ILE A 432 -12.06 -7.51 27.74
C ILE A 432 -11.77 -6.04 28.03
N ALA A 433 -12.32 -5.49 29.12
CA ALA A 433 -12.13 -4.09 29.48
C ALA A 433 -10.65 -3.75 29.72
N TYR A 434 -9.88 -4.67 30.29
CA TYR A 434 -8.44 -4.50 30.47
C TYR A 434 -7.67 -4.66 29.15
N ASP A 435 -7.93 -5.73 28.41
CA ASP A 435 -7.13 -6.12 27.25
C ASP A 435 -7.34 -5.22 26.03
N LEU A 436 -8.53 -4.63 25.86
CA LEU A 436 -8.83 -3.78 24.72
C LEU A 436 -7.97 -2.49 24.69
N PHE A 437 -7.63 -1.96 25.86
CA PHE A 437 -6.85 -0.73 25.99
C PHE A 437 -5.40 -0.97 26.43
N ASN A 438 -5.03 -2.23 26.62
CA ASN A 438 -3.64 -2.60 26.89
C ASN A 438 -2.92 -2.83 25.56
N GLU A 439 -2.10 -1.87 25.16
CA GLU A 439 -1.46 -1.84 23.82
C GLU A 439 -0.38 -2.89 23.60
N THR A 440 -0.09 -3.72 24.59
CA THR A 440 0.94 -4.76 24.52
C THR A 440 0.37 -6.13 24.83
N ASP A 441 0.55 -7.07 23.90
CA ASP A 441 0.36 -8.49 24.20
C ASP A 441 1.35 -8.91 25.30
N LYS A 442 0.88 -9.70 26.29
CA LYS A 442 1.77 -10.32 27.27
C LYS A 442 2.81 -11.16 26.53
N ILE A 443 4.10 -10.90 26.79
CA ILE A 443 5.22 -11.66 26.23
C ILE A 443 4.98 -13.15 26.49
N ARG A 444 4.74 -13.91 25.43
CA ARG A 444 4.73 -15.37 25.45
C ARG A 444 5.90 -15.86 24.61
N GLY A 445 6.68 -16.77 25.17
CA GLY A 445 7.74 -17.45 24.42
C GLY A 445 7.15 -18.27 23.28
N GLU A 446 7.85 -18.29 22.14
CA GLU A 446 7.52 -19.20 21.04
C GLU A 446 7.83 -20.65 21.38
N LYS A 447 7.16 -21.59 20.69
CA LYS A 447 7.43 -23.03 20.82
C LYS A 447 8.86 -23.40 20.42
N GLU A 448 9.51 -22.60 19.57
CA GLU A 448 10.88 -22.84 19.06
C GLU A 448 11.95 -21.92 19.68
N GLY A 449 11.58 -21.12 20.69
CA GLY A 449 12.49 -20.19 21.37
C GLY A 449 12.54 -18.81 20.71
N GLY A 450 12.34 -17.76 21.53
CA GLY A 450 12.22 -16.37 21.07
C GLY A 450 11.00 -15.68 21.71
N ASN A 451 11.06 -14.35 21.81
CA ASN A 451 9.89 -13.55 22.17
C ASN A 451 9.03 -13.33 20.93
N ARG A 452 7.75 -13.72 20.99
CA ARG A 452 6.79 -13.35 19.94
C ARG A 452 6.74 -11.84 19.78
N GLN A 453 6.65 -11.34 18.56
CA GLN A 453 6.52 -9.90 18.30
C GLN A 453 5.39 -9.29 19.13
N ILE A 454 5.70 -8.16 19.78
CA ILE A 454 4.70 -7.35 20.48
C ILE A 454 3.82 -6.71 19.41
N LYS A 455 2.62 -7.27 19.19
CA LYS A 455 1.59 -6.58 18.41
C LYS A 455 1.17 -5.37 19.21
N ARG A 456 1.70 -4.19 18.86
CA ARG A 456 1.18 -2.93 19.35
C ARG A 456 -0.14 -2.67 18.66
N ARG A 457 -1.21 -2.55 19.44
CA ARG A 457 -2.55 -2.29 18.94
C ARG A 457 -3.02 -0.99 19.58
N LYS A 458 -3.28 0.01 18.75
CA LYS A 458 -3.93 1.23 19.19
C LYS A 458 -5.35 1.26 18.69
N VAL A 459 -6.30 1.44 19.60
CA VAL A 459 -7.71 1.51 19.26
C VAL A 459 -8.41 2.59 20.08
N SER A 460 -9.40 3.23 19.47
CA SER A 460 -10.44 3.92 20.24
C SER A 460 -11.69 3.05 20.24
N ALA A 461 -12.34 2.90 21.39
CA ALA A 461 -13.55 2.10 21.50
C ALA A 461 -14.78 2.89 21.93
N LEU A 462 -15.94 2.57 21.37
CA LEU A 462 -17.24 3.04 21.84
C LEU A 462 -18.07 1.86 22.32
N SER A 463 -18.47 1.90 23.58
CA SER A 463 -19.22 0.84 24.24
C SER A 463 -20.59 1.36 24.68
N THR A 464 -21.57 0.47 24.78
CA THR A 464 -22.92 0.80 25.27
C THR A 464 -23.39 -0.16 26.35
N GLY A 465 -24.29 0.30 27.20
CA GLY A 465 -24.92 -0.53 28.24
C GLY A 465 -26.09 0.15 28.93
N GLU A 466 -26.80 -0.60 29.77
CA GLU A 466 -27.83 -0.01 30.63
C GLU A 466 -27.27 0.69 31.86
N LYS A 467 -26.09 0.25 32.31
CA LYS A 467 -25.42 0.71 33.54
C LYS A 467 -23.96 0.98 33.23
N ASP A 468 -23.33 1.81 34.05
CA ASP A 468 -21.89 2.04 33.97
C ASP A 468 -21.08 0.76 34.22
N LEU A 469 -19.81 0.75 33.79
CA LEU A 469 -18.90 -0.39 33.89
C LEU A 469 -18.72 -0.86 35.34
N GLU A 470 -18.58 0.05 36.30
CA GLU A 470 -18.36 -0.30 37.70
C GLU A 470 -19.57 -1.04 38.26
N THR A 471 -20.77 -0.50 38.04
CA THR A 471 -22.03 -1.14 38.43
C THR A 471 -22.18 -2.50 37.76
N GLN A 472 -21.85 -2.60 36.46
CA GLN A 472 -21.95 -3.87 35.73
C GLN A 472 -20.98 -4.93 36.27
N LEU A 473 -19.72 -4.57 36.54
CA LEU A 473 -18.73 -5.48 37.13
C LEU A 473 -19.18 -6.00 38.50
N ARG A 474 -19.70 -5.10 39.36
CA ARG A 474 -20.22 -5.47 40.68
C ARG A 474 -21.40 -6.44 40.59
N LEU A 475 -22.34 -6.20 39.67
CA LEU A 475 -23.49 -7.11 39.44
C LEU A 475 -23.06 -8.50 38.99
N GLN A 476 -21.95 -8.62 38.27
CA GLN A 476 -21.38 -9.90 37.82
C GLN A 476 -20.33 -10.48 38.78
N GLY A 477 -20.21 -9.93 40.01
CA GLY A 477 -19.30 -10.42 41.04
C GLY A 477 -17.81 -10.21 40.76
N ALA A 478 -17.46 -9.32 39.82
CA ALA A 478 -16.08 -9.00 39.48
C ALA A 478 -15.52 -7.87 40.35
N LYS A 479 -14.19 -7.85 40.51
CA LYS A 479 -13.50 -6.74 41.20
C LYS A 479 -13.38 -5.55 40.27
N VAL A 480 -13.53 -4.35 40.84
CA VAL A 480 -13.39 -3.08 40.13
C VAL A 480 -11.97 -2.58 40.35
N HIS A 481 -11.24 -2.32 39.26
CA HIS A 481 -9.91 -1.72 39.31
C HIS A 481 -9.96 -0.29 38.79
N ALA A 482 -9.51 0.68 39.61
CA ALA A 482 -9.57 2.11 39.26
C ALA A 482 -8.91 2.43 37.90
N GLY A 483 -7.83 1.74 37.54
CA GLY A 483 -7.15 1.91 36.25
C GLY A 483 -7.97 1.49 35.02
N GLN A 484 -9.01 0.67 35.17
CA GLN A 484 -9.94 0.31 34.08
C GLN A 484 -10.92 1.46 33.80
N LEU A 485 -11.39 2.14 34.86
CA LEU A 485 -12.33 3.26 34.76
C LEU A 485 -11.71 4.50 34.11
N VAL A 486 -10.39 4.65 34.20
CA VAL A 486 -9.66 5.76 33.55
C VAL A 486 -9.51 5.55 32.04
N ARG A 487 -9.46 4.29 31.56
CA ARG A 487 -9.28 3.97 30.14
C ARG A 487 -10.60 3.80 29.38
N LEU A 488 -11.68 3.43 30.08
CA LEU A 488 -13.04 3.43 29.56
C LEU A 488 -13.87 4.48 30.29
N LEU A 489 -13.99 5.67 29.69
CA LEU A 489 -14.74 6.78 30.26
C LEU A 489 -16.23 6.46 30.28
N ASN A 490 -16.85 6.48 31.45
CA ASN A 490 -18.27 6.22 31.61
C ASN A 490 -19.04 7.53 31.48
N VAL A 491 -19.88 7.64 30.46
CA VAL A 491 -20.62 8.87 30.13
C VAL A 491 -22.11 8.53 30.08
N PRO A 492 -22.96 9.18 30.89
CA PRO A 492 -24.41 9.02 30.77
C PRO A 492 -24.85 9.42 29.37
N LEU A 493 -25.65 8.57 28.72
CA LEU A 493 -26.22 8.93 27.44
C LEU A 493 -27.38 9.92 27.67
N GLU A 494 -27.23 11.11 27.10
CA GLU A 494 -28.30 12.08 26.93
C GLU A 494 -29.14 11.72 25.69
N GLU A 495 -30.45 11.69 25.87
CA GLU A 495 -31.40 11.52 24.76
C GLU A 495 -31.28 12.67 23.75
N ALA A 496 -31.64 12.38 22.50
CA ALA A 496 -31.68 13.41 21.47
C ALA A 496 -32.72 14.47 21.82
N ASN A 497 -32.27 15.72 21.92
CA ASN A 497 -33.12 16.89 22.18
C ASN A 497 -33.25 17.77 20.92
N HIS A 498 -32.30 17.65 19.99
CA HIS A 498 -32.35 18.33 18.70
C HIS A 498 -32.85 17.35 17.65
N LEU A 499 -34.14 17.45 17.31
CA LEU A 499 -34.81 16.54 16.36
C LEU A 499 -34.88 17.10 14.94
N HIS A 500 -34.36 18.32 14.74
CA HIS A 500 -34.36 18.99 13.45
C HIS A 500 -35.75 19.04 12.82
N HIS A 501 -36.00 18.27 11.76
CA HIS A 501 -37.26 18.26 11.03
C HIS A 501 -38.21 17.12 11.46
N PHE A 502 -37.75 16.25 12.38
CA PHE A 502 -38.48 15.05 12.77
C PHE A 502 -39.46 15.31 13.92
N PRO A 503 -40.65 14.67 13.89
CA PRO A 503 -41.71 14.95 14.86
C PRO A 503 -41.46 14.37 16.26
N ASN A 504 -40.56 13.39 16.40
CA ASN A 504 -40.23 12.75 17.68
C ASN A 504 -38.89 11.98 17.62
N ASN A 505 -38.38 11.59 18.79
CA ASN A 505 -37.12 10.87 18.96
C ASN A 505 -37.05 9.58 18.13
N LYS A 506 -38.17 8.84 18.03
CA LYS A 506 -38.24 7.59 17.27
C LYS A 506 -38.06 7.84 15.78
N ALA A 507 -38.81 8.77 15.19
CA ALA A 507 -38.68 9.12 13.77
C ALA A 507 -37.28 9.61 13.41
N HIS A 508 -36.66 10.40 14.30
CA HIS A 508 -35.28 10.84 14.14
C HIS A 508 -34.29 9.67 14.17
N ALA A 509 -34.44 8.76 15.14
CA ALA A 509 -33.58 7.57 15.27
C ALA A 509 -33.78 6.57 14.12
N ASP A 510 -35.01 6.38 13.66
CA ASP A 510 -35.36 5.50 12.53
C ASP A 510 -34.70 6.03 11.23
N HIS A 511 -34.82 7.33 10.94
CA HIS A 511 -34.14 7.96 9.81
C HIS A 511 -32.62 7.78 9.88
N LEU A 512 -32.01 8.04 11.04
CA LEU A 512 -30.56 7.86 11.21
C LEU A 512 -30.14 6.39 11.00
N ASN A 513 -30.90 5.43 11.54
CA ASN A 513 -30.61 4.00 11.38
C ASN A 513 -30.82 3.50 9.95
N GLU A 514 -31.75 4.09 9.19
CA GLU A 514 -31.91 3.83 7.77
C GLU A 514 -30.72 4.42 6.98
N LYS A 515 -30.41 5.70 7.20
CA LYS A 515 -29.40 6.42 6.40
C LYS A 515 -27.98 5.92 6.60
N VAL A 516 -27.64 5.41 7.79
CA VAL A 516 -26.33 4.76 8.02
C VAL A 516 -26.15 3.44 7.25
N GLN A 517 -27.23 2.83 6.74
CA GLN A 517 -27.14 1.67 5.83
C GLN A 517 -26.95 2.09 4.37
N GLU A 518 -27.29 3.34 4.03
CA GLU A 518 -27.17 3.87 2.67
C GLU A 518 -25.89 4.67 2.49
N CYS A 519 -25.42 5.35 3.55
CA CYS A 519 -24.30 6.27 3.55
C CYS A 519 -23.28 5.83 4.61
N PHE A 520 -22.19 5.18 4.19
CA PHE A 520 -21.16 4.72 5.12
C PHE A 520 -19.77 4.57 4.46
N GLY A 521 -18.72 4.50 5.29
CA GLY A 521 -17.33 4.23 4.92
C GLY A 521 -16.57 5.37 4.25
N VAL A 522 -17.27 6.38 3.73
CA VAL A 522 -16.64 7.52 3.03
C VAL A 522 -15.93 8.47 4.00
N ILE A 523 -16.55 8.79 5.13
CA ILE A 523 -16.02 9.80 6.07
C ILE A 523 -14.66 9.40 6.62
N GLY A 524 -14.50 8.14 7.04
CA GLY A 524 -13.26 7.64 7.58
C GLY A 524 -12.13 7.72 6.56
N ARG A 525 -12.43 7.45 5.28
CA ARG A 525 -11.45 7.55 4.19
C ARG A 525 -11.01 8.98 3.94
N GLU A 526 -11.96 9.90 3.82
CA GLU A 526 -11.68 11.33 3.66
C GLU A 526 -10.88 11.88 4.86
N TRP A 527 -11.25 11.50 6.07
CA TRP A 527 -10.56 11.92 7.28
C TRP A 527 -9.13 11.38 7.35
N ILE A 528 -8.92 10.10 7.07
CA ILE A 528 -7.58 9.49 7.05
C ILE A 528 -6.72 10.12 5.94
N ALA A 529 -7.28 10.37 4.75
CA ALA A 529 -6.57 11.05 3.67
C ALA A 529 -6.15 12.46 4.08
N PHE A 530 -7.03 13.21 4.74
CA PHE A 530 -6.69 14.50 5.33
C PHE A 530 -5.56 14.39 6.35
N LEU A 531 -5.63 13.42 7.28
CA LEU A 531 -4.60 13.20 8.30
C LEU A 531 -3.24 12.84 7.70
N SER A 532 -3.21 11.98 6.68
CA SER A 532 -1.98 11.58 5.98
C SER A 532 -1.26 12.78 5.37
N ASN A 533 -2.02 13.72 4.80
CA ASN A 533 -1.49 14.93 4.17
C ASN A 533 -1.20 16.08 5.15
N ASN A 534 -1.70 16.02 6.40
CA ASN A 534 -1.67 17.16 7.33
C ASN A 534 -1.18 16.79 8.74
N ALA A 535 -0.36 15.74 8.87
CA ALA A 535 0.07 15.20 10.16
C ALA A 535 0.68 16.24 11.12
N ASP A 536 1.51 17.17 10.60
CA ASP A 536 2.16 18.20 11.42
C ASP A 536 1.20 19.29 11.90
N ALA A 537 0.24 19.68 11.07
CA ALA A 537 -0.83 20.61 11.45
C ALA A 537 -1.71 20.01 12.55
N VAL A 538 -2.03 18.71 12.45
CA VAL A 538 -2.79 17.96 13.46
C VAL A 538 -2.05 17.91 14.78
N LYS A 539 -0.75 17.56 14.77
CA LYS A 539 0.10 17.55 15.98
C LYS A 539 0.16 18.92 16.65
N SER A 540 0.33 19.97 15.86
CA SER A 540 0.44 21.35 16.35
C SER A 540 -0.88 21.83 16.97
N THR A 541 -2.00 21.60 16.27
CA THR A 541 -3.35 21.92 16.75
C THR A 541 -3.66 21.20 18.05
N TYR A 542 -3.35 19.90 18.13
CA TYR A 542 -3.54 19.11 19.34
C TYR A 542 -2.74 19.66 20.53
N LYS A 543 -1.48 20.07 20.34
CA LYS A 543 -0.67 20.69 21.40
C LYS A 543 -1.33 21.96 21.93
N ILE A 544 -1.84 22.82 21.05
CA ILE A 544 -2.54 24.06 21.42
C ILE A 544 -3.82 23.75 22.23
N ILE A 545 -4.66 22.84 21.75
CA ILE A 545 -5.91 22.47 22.44
C ILE A 545 -5.61 21.83 23.80
N ARG A 546 -4.61 20.94 23.87
CA ARG A 546 -4.20 20.32 25.13
C ARG A 546 -3.73 21.36 26.15
N GLN A 547 -2.97 22.36 25.72
CA GLN A 547 -2.52 23.43 26.62
C GLN A 547 -3.71 24.20 27.18
N LYS A 548 -4.68 24.58 26.34
CA LYS A 548 -5.91 25.25 26.80
C LYS A 548 -6.66 24.45 27.89
N TRP A 549 -6.75 23.13 27.72
CA TRP A 549 -7.38 22.26 28.73
C TRP A 549 -6.58 22.18 30.03
N LEU A 550 -5.25 22.11 29.95
CA LEU A 550 -4.39 22.12 31.14
C LEU A 550 -4.55 23.43 31.92
N ASP A 551 -4.56 24.57 31.22
CA ASP A 551 -4.74 25.89 31.83
C ASP A 551 -6.11 26.00 32.53
N LEU A 552 -7.18 25.49 31.89
CA LEU A 552 -8.51 25.41 32.51
C LEU A 552 -8.52 24.52 33.76
N SER A 553 -7.87 23.36 33.70
CA SER A 553 -7.83 22.43 34.85
C SER A 553 -7.06 23.00 36.04
N ASN A 554 -5.97 23.75 35.79
CA ASN A 554 -5.21 24.44 36.83
C ASN A 554 -6.00 25.58 37.49
N ASN A 555 -6.88 26.23 36.73
CA ASN A 555 -7.75 27.28 37.26
C ASN A 555 -8.97 26.74 38.02
N MET A 556 -9.29 25.45 37.90
CA MET A 556 -10.38 24.77 38.64
C MET A 556 -9.90 24.03 39.89
N SER A 557 -8.58 23.87 40.06
CA SER A 557 -7.96 23.20 41.21
C SER A 557 -7.40 24.14 42.27
N GLY A 558 -7.60 25.46 42.11
CA GLY A 558 -7.46 26.48 43.15
C GLY A 558 -8.83 26.94 43.63
#